data_AF-A0A1V5DPW0-F1
#
_entry.id   AF-A0A1V5DPW0-F1
#
_cell.length_a   1.000
_cell.length_b   1.000
_cell.length_c   1.000
_cell.angle_alpha   90.00
_cell.angle_beta   90.00
_cell.angle_gamma   90.00
#
_symmetry.space_group_name_H-M   'P 1'
#
loop_
_entity.id
_entity.type
_entity.pdbx_description
1 polymer ?
#
loop_
_entity_poly.entity_id
_entity_poly.type
_entity_poly.pdbx_seq_one_letter_code
_entity_poly.pdbx_strand_id
1 'polypeptide(L)'
;MKILRNGSYALCIMMFVCLLTAYEVVAAQDGRFVCGGSVETEVWTLWDTNVRDFFKQRFLEDRLLKQGDVYALYDFQTYTHNMVSMARRCNRTARLMEVARMINTAYRALERGGQSSPGRRWVCRGGSTCNEKNRLLNQEVMLDSVQFLGLASSVANALATSGTPLGDEDKIFIKDTVQIVVEHLVRWGDGAALSEISKLVAATPQDVKNGSSALFFTDKPLWMITIYAELAGILNAQERWRATDPSLNKVFTEVIGILRSQGRQQLGFDGLTDENKARLRLHLSTLLQFFSARISIQRNANSRMGNVDLADLDRGYWRLFPGNEYAGYEGEPKPVVCSRSKDGKTKVTTDVRVSADAVPKRQDIGWDISHARRLVHALDALERNRDAMKDKFSLNDGQLPSIGLPSAFANTLVAVVWNGDTTKPLFSNYWSGANGWYRVEYDDRTGQCREGYPPYGLTDSFPTGGYSTWARYRPVIGALGQRLYDLISAPDGASSPFIAKYYPSLSKSANVQSKKATKFMFLPSLVGVVKE
;
A
#
# COMPACT_ATOMS: atom_id res chain seq x y z
N MET A 1 -65.83 43.05 21.04
CA MET A 1 -64.96 43.44 22.19
C MET A 1 -64.78 42.21 23.06
N LYS A 2 -63.61 41.67 23.38
CA LYS A 2 -62.24 42.20 23.44
C LYS A 2 -61.24 41.19 22.86
N ILE A 3 -60.31 41.76 22.10
CA ILE A 3 -59.03 41.26 21.62
C ILE A 3 -58.04 41.18 22.80
N LEU A 4 -57.06 40.26 22.75
CA LEU A 4 -55.62 40.43 23.11
C LEU A 4 -54.93 39.06 22.91
N ARG A 5 -54.12 38.86 21.86
CA ARG A 5 -52.65 39.07 21.80
C ARG A 5 -51.85 38.23 22.80
N ASN A 6 -51.07 37.27 22.29
CA ASN A 6 -49.62 37.24 22.50
C ASN A 6 -48.95 36.28 21.50
N GLY A 7 -48.14 36.88 20.63
CA GLY A 7 -47.19 36.19 19.77
C GLY A 7 -45.84 36.00 20.46
N SER A 8 -44.87 35.51 19.67
CA SER A 8 -43.43 35.36 19.96
C SER A 8 -42.96 33.99 20.48
N TYR A 9 -43.09 32.94 19.66
CA TYR A 9 -42.22 31.74 19.77
C TYR A 9 -41.75 31.16 18.42
N ALA A 10 -41.92 31.89 17.30
CA ALA A 10 -41.57 31.39 15.97
C ALA A 10 -40.21 31.87 15.42
N LEU A 11 -39.47 32.72 16.14
CA LEU A 11 -38.26 33.38 15.60
C LEU A 11 -36.90 32.84 16.11
N CYS A 12 -36.88 31.86 17.03
CA CYS A 12 -35.61 31.30 17.56
C CYS A 12 -35.15 30.00 16.89
N ILE A 13 -36.00 29.32 16.11
CA ILE A 13 -35.62 28.04 15.47
C ILE A 13 -34.94 28.25 14.10
N MET A 14 -35.13 29.40 13.45
CA MET A 14 -34.43 29.70 12.19
C MET A 14 -33.00 30.24 12.34
N MET A 15 -32.56 30.68 13.53
CA MET A 15 -31.15 31.04 13.75
C MET A 15 -30.24 29.86 14.11
N PHE A 16 -30.80 28.73 14.56
CA PHE A 16 -29.98 27.55 14.89
C PHE A 16 -29.74 26.62 13.71
N VAL A 17 -30.55 26.73 12.64
CA VAL A 17 -30.36 25.95 11.40
C VAL A 17 -29.43 26.66 10.41
N CYS A 18 -29.26 27.99 10.50
CA CYS A 18 -28.31 28.75 9.65
C CYS A 18 -26.85 28.77 10.16
N LEU A 19 -26.54 28.17 11.32
CA LEU A 19 -25.15 28.03 11.81
C LEU A 19 -24.51 26.69 11.46
N LEU A 20 -25.23 25.81 10.76
CA LEU A 20 -24.71 24.54 10.22
C LEU A 20 -24.53 24.56 8.69
N THR A 21 -24.73 25.71 8.03
CA THR A 21 -24.02 25.98 6.77
C THR A 21 -22.58 26.30 7.13
N ALA A 22 -21.85 25.24 7.50
CA ALA A 22 -20.42 25.27 7.68
C ALA A 22 -19.83 25.98 6.47
N TYR A 23 -19.19 27.11 6.73
CA TYR A 23 -18.26 27.72 5.81
C TYR A 23 -17.26 26.63 5.42
N GLU A 24 -17.45 26.01 4.25
CA GLU A 24 -16.31 25.52 3.49
C GLU A 24 -15.54 26.77 3.04
N VAL A 25 -14.80 27.35 3.97
CA VAL A 25 -13.70 28.22 3.60
C VAL A 25 -12.82 27.32 2.75
N VAL A 26 -12.83 27.54 1.44
CA VAL A 26 -11.86 26.97 0.50
C VAL A 26 -10.52 27.54 0.96
N ALA A 27 -9.90 26.87 1.93
CA ALA A 27 -8.64 27.27 2.49
C ALA A 27 -7.65 27.30 1.33
N ALA A 28 -7.12 28.49 1.04
CA ALA A 28 -6.16 28.69 -0.03
C ALA A 28 -5.10 27.58 0.03
N GLN A 29 -4.82 26.97 -1.12
CA GLN A 29 -3.88 25.87 -1.19
C GLN A 29 -2.52 26.35 -0.68
N ASP A 30 -2.03 25.74 0.41
CA ASP A 30 -0.73 26.06 0.96
C ASP A 30 0.36 25.76 -0.09
N GLY A 31 1.00 26.81 -0.59
CA GLY A 31 1.97 26.77 -1.68
C GLY A 31 3.20 25.89 -1.39
N ARG A 32 3.44 25.49 -0.13
CA ARG A 32 4.49 24.53 0.21
C ARG A 32 4.24 23.15 -0.43
N PHE A 33 2.97 22.77 -0.55
CA PHE A 33 2.54 21.41 -0.90
C PHE A 33 2.05 21.26 -2.34
N VAL A 34 2.18 22.28 -3.20
CA VAL A 34 1.84 22.13 -4.63
C VAL A 34 2.99 21.45 -5.40
N CYS A 35 2.71 20.93 -6.60
CA CYS A 35 3.80 20.55 -7.51
C CYS A 35 4.63 21.80 -7.86
N GLY A 36 5.93 21.74 -7.63
CA GLY A 36 6.90 22.85 -7.71
C GLY A 36 7.12 23.56 -6.38
N GLY A 37 6.36 23.23 -5.34
CA GLY A 37 6.48 23.82 -4.01
C GLY A 37 7.68 23.30 -3.21
N SER A 38 7.95 23.94 -2.06
CA SER A 38 9.12 23.67 -1.23
C SER A 38 9.19 22.22 -0.71
N VAL A 39 8.04 21.57 -0.48
CA VAL A 39 8.02 20.17 -0.02
C VAL A 39 8.40 19.21 -1.15
N GLU A 40 8.03 19.51 -2.41
CA GLU A 40 8.52 18.73 -3.55
C GLU A 40 10.04 18.90 -3.71
N THR A 41 10.55 20.13 -3.57
CA THR A 41 11.99 20.40 -3.57
C THR A 41 12.72 19.60 -2.49
N GLU A 42 12.13 19.47 -1.30
CA GLU A 42 12.69 18.67 -0.22
C GLU A 42 12.74 17.17 -0.57
N VAL A 43 11.67 16.63 -1.19
CA VAL A 43 11.65 15.24 -1.68
C VAL A 43 12.79 14.99 -2.67
N TRP A 44 12.95 15.87 -3.68
CA TRP A 44 13.99 15.70 -4.68
C TRP A 44 15.39 15.92 -4.13
N THR A 45 15.55 16.82 -3.16
CA THR A 45 16.81 16.98 -2.44
C THR A 45 17.20 15.69 -1.69
N LEU A 46 16.25 15.06 -1.00
CA LEU A 46 16.47 13.77 -0.32
C LEU A 46 16.86 12.68 -1.33
N TRP A 47 16.17 12.63 -2.47
CA TRP A 47 16.45 11.69 -3.56
C TRP A 47 17.88 11.85 -4.08
N ASP A 48 18.24 13.05 -4.53
CA ASP A 48 19.47 13.34 -5.26
C ASP A 48 20.72 13.24 -4.38
N THR A 49 20.61 13.58 -3.09
CA THR A 49 21.78 13.67 -2.19
C THR A 49 22.04 12.41 -1.38
N ASN A 50 21.07 11.51 -1.24
CA ASN A 50 21.21 10.40 -0.31
C ASN A 50 20.38 9.17 -0.68
N VAL A 51 19.06 9.33 -0.88
CA VAL A 51 18.13 8.20 -0.90
C VAL A 51 18.32 7.33 -2.13
N ARG A 52 18.50 7.93 -3.31
CA ARG A 52 18.70 7.18 -4.57
C ARG A 52 19.89 6.24 -4.47
N ASP A 53 21.04 6.77 -4.09
CA ASP A 53 22.29 6.02 -4.05
C ASP A 53 22.27 4.98 -2.93
N PHE A 54 21.69 5.31 -1.77
CA PHE A 54 21.46 4.35 -0.71
C PHE A 54 20.57 3.20 -1.16
N PHE A 55 19.44 3.45 -1.82
CA PHE A 55 18.55 2.37 -2.29
C PHE A 55 19.19 1.53 -3.38
N LYS A 56 19.90 2.16 -4.33
CA LYS A 56 20.66 1.46 -5.36
C LYS A 56 21.68 0.52 -4.73
N GLN A 57 22.55 1.06 -3.88
CA GLN A 57 23.63 0.28 -3.27
C GLN A 57 23.08 -0.78 -2.32
N ARG A 58 22.26 -0.38 -1.35
CA ARG A 58 21.82 -1.27 -0.26
C ARG A 58 20.85 -2.34 -0.73
N PHE A 59 19.84 -1.99 -1.51
CA PHE A 59 18.78 -2.93 -1.86
C PHE A 59 19.11 -3.70 -3.13
N LEU A 60 19.56 -3.01 -4.18
CA LEU A 60 19.74 -3.64 -5.48
C LEU A 60 21.11 -4.32 -5.61
N GLU A 61 22.20 -3.59 -5.36
CA GLU A 61 23.55 -4.14 -5.55
C GLU A 61 23.93 -5.11 -4.42
N ASP A 62 23.90 -4.65 -3.17
CA ASP A 62 24.43 -5.43 -2.04
C ASP A 62 23.52 -6.60 -1.63
N ARG A 63 22.21 -6.37 -1.53
CA ARG A 63 21.28 -7.37 -1.03
C ARG A 63 20.74 -8.26 -2.15
N LEU A 64 20.09 -7.68 -3.15
CA LEU A 64 19.48 -8.47 -4.21
C LEU A 64 20.53 -9.18 -5.07
N LEU A 65 21.45 -8.44 -5.70
CA LEU A 65 22.39 -9.01 -6.68
C LEU A 65 23.54 -9.77 -6.02
N LYS A 66 24.19 -9.18 -5.01
CA LYS A 66 25.36 -9.79 -4.37
C LYS A 66 25.01 -10.88 -3.35
N GLN A 67 23.98 -10.69 -2.53
CA GLN A 67 23.60 -11.66 -1.49
C GLN A 67 22.50 -12.62 -1.92
N GLY A 68 21.70 -12.28 -2.94
CA GLY A 68 20.52 -13.07 -3.31
C GLY A 68 19.33 -12.88 -2.36
N ASP A 69 19.28 -11.77 -1.63
CA ASP A 69 18.24 -11.46 -0.64
C ASP A 69 17.06 -10.74 -1.31
N VAL A 70 16.05 -11.51 -1.75
CA VAL A 70 14.90 -10.98 -2.49
C VAL A 70 13.99 -10.07 -1.66
N TYR A 71 14.10 -10.07 -0.32
CA TYR A 71 13.40 -9.10 0.54
C TYR A 71 13.80 -7.65 0.26
N ALA A 72 14.95 -7.43 -0.37
CA ALA A 72 15.32 -6.10 -0.84
C ALA A 72 14.30 -5.51 -1.82
N LEU A 73 13.56 -6.35 -2.56
CA LEU A 73 12.50 -5.92 -3.47
C LEU A 73 11.29 -5.37 -2.70
N TYR A 74 10.89 -6.05 -1.62
CA TYR A 74 9.84 -5.59 -0.70
C TYR A 74 10.19 -4.24 -0.09
N ASP A 75 11.43 -4.09 0.39
CA ASP A 75 11.90 -2.84 0.98
C ASP A 75 11.94 -1.72 -0.07
N PHE A 76 12.50 -2.00 -1.25
CA PHE A 76 12.55 -1.04 -2.35
C PHE A 76 11.15 -0.53 -2.71
N GLN A 77 10.15 -1.42 -2.83
CA GLN A 77 8.77 -1.04 -3.05
C GLN A 77 8.23 -0.16 -1.93
N THR A 78 8.39 -0.61 -0.68
CA THR A 78 7.88 0.08 0.50
C THR A 78 8.36 1.54 0.51
N TYR A 79 9.65 1.78 0.25
CA TYR A 79 10.22 3.13 0.35
C TYR A 79 9.92 4.05 -0.83
N THR A 80 9.63 3.53 -2.03
CA THR A 80 9.60 4.34 -3.26
C THR A 80 8.20 4.64 -3.80
N HIS A 81 7.18 3.89 -3.37
CA HIS A 81 5.87 3.94 -4.04
C HIS A 81 5.14 5.29 -3.92
N ASN A 82 5.24 5.96 -2.76
CA ASN A 82 4.68 7.30 -2.60
C ASN A 82 5.38 8.32 -3.51
N MET A 83 6.71 8.20 -3.68
CA MET A 83 7.46 9.05 -4.61
C MET A 83 7.04 8.80 -6.06
N VAL A 84 6.87 7.54 -6.49
CA VAL A 84 6.38 7.22 -7.85
C VAL A 84 4.98 7.80 -8.08
N SER A 85 4.10 7.71 -7.08
CA SER A 85 2.75 8.27 -7.14
C SER A 85 2.78 9.80 -7.28
N MET A 86 3.67 10.48 -6.53
CA MET A 86 3.90 11.92 -6.66
C MET A 86 4.50 12.31 -8.00
N ALA A 87 5.51 11.58 -8.47
CA ALA A 87 6.17 11.85 -9.75
C ALA A 87 5.17 11.76 -10.91
N ARG A 88 4.28 10.76 -10.91
CA ARG A 88 3.17 10.66 -11.86
C ARG A 88 2.25 11.88 -11.75
N ARG A 89 1.76 12.20 -10.54
CA ARG A 89 0.82 13.31 -10.29
C ARG A 89 1.39 14.69 -10.68
N CYS A 90 2.69 14.90 -10.49
CA CYS A 90 3.39 16.13 -10.84
C CYS A 90 4.08 16.10 -12.22
N ASN A 91 3.78 15.08 -13.04
CA ASN A 91 4.35 14.90 -14.38
C ASN A 91 5.89 14.99 -14.43
N ARG A 92 6.56 14.32 -13.49
CA ARG A 92 8.04 14.24 -13.39
C ARG A 92 8.57 13.01 -14.11
N THR A 93 8.34 12.94 -15.43
CA THR A 93 8.72 11.78 -16.26
C THR A 93 10.21 11.43 -16.13
N ALA A 94 11.10 12.42 -16.05
CA ALA A 94 12.53 12.19 -15.84
C ALA A 94 12.83 11.40 -14.54
N ARG A 95 12.10 11.68 -13.45
CA ARG A 95 12.24 10.96 -12.18
C ARG A 95 11.69 9.53 -12.28
N LEU A 96 10.60 9.33 -13.01
CA LEU A 96 10.08 7.98 -13.30
C LEU A 96 11.10 7.15 -14.10
N MET A 97 11.81 7.76 -15.05
CA MET A 97 12.88 7.10 -15.83
C MET A 97 14.06 6.69 -14.94
N GLU A 98 14.46 7.52 -13.97
CA GLU A 98 15.49 7.14 -12.98
C GLU A 98 15.08 5.87 -12.20
N VAL A 99 13.83 5.81 -11.74
CA VAL A 99 13.29 4.63 -11.03
C VAL A 99 13.19 3.42 -11.96
N ALA A 100 12.77 3.60 -13.21
CA ALA A 100 12.72 2.54 -14.22
C ALA A 100 14.10 1.90 -14.44
N ARG A 101 15.17 2.70 -14.48
CA ARG A 101 16.56 2.19 -14.55
C ARG A 101 16.94 1.36 -13.33
N MET A 102 16.53 1.77 -12.13
CA MET A 102 16.74 0.99 -10.90
C MET A 102 15.95 -0.33 -10.94
N ILE A 103 14.71 -0.31 -11.43
CA ILE A 103 13.91 -1.53 -11.60
C ILE A 103 14.57 -2.48 -12.62
N ASN A 104 15.12 -1.95 -13.72
CA ASN A 104 15.87 -2.74 -14.69
C ASN A 104 17.09 -3.44 -14.07
N THR A 105 17.73 -2.85 -13.05
CA THR A 105 18.78 -3.54 -12.28
C THR A 105 18.21 -4.76 -11.55
N ALA A 106 17.03 -4.64 -10.93
CA ALA A 106 16.38 -5.76 -10.26
C ALA A 106 15.94 -6.88 -11.23
N TYR A 107 15.59 -6.54 -12.47
CA TYR A 107 15.28 -7.54 -13.51
C TYR A 107 16.48 -8.42 -13.89
N ARG A 108 17.72 -7.99 -13.59
CA ARG A 108 18.91 -8.83 -13.79
C ARG A 108 18.99 -9.99 -12.80
N ALA A 109 18.31 -9.89 -11.66
CA ALA A 109 18.20 -10.95 -10.66
C ALA A 109 17.11 -11.99 -10.97
N LEU A 110 16.38 -11.83 -12.08
CA LEU A 110 15.37 -12.80 -12.50
C LEU A 110 16.05 -14.06 -13.05
N GLU A 111 15.63 -15.20 -12.54
CA GLU A 111 16.09 -16.50 -13.00
C GLU A 111 15.02 -17.20 -13.85
N ARG A 112 15.45 -18.08 -14.75
CA ARG A 112 14.54 -18.88 -15.56
C ARG A 112 13.86 -19.94 -14.68
N GLY A 113 12.54 -20.07 -14.81
CA GLY A 113 11.78 -21.18 -14.24
C GLY A 113 12.08 -22.52 -14.93
N GLY A 114 11.63 -23.61 -14.29
CA GLY A 114 11.73 -24.97 -14.85
C GLY A 114 10.70 -25.26 -15.94
N GLN A 115 10.81 -26.41 -16.59
CA GLN A 115 9.89 -26.82 -17.69
C GLN A 115 8.42 -26.88 -17.26
N SER A 116 8.14 -27.37 -16.04
CA SER A 116 6.79 -27.48 -15.48
C SER A 116 6.18 -26.15 -15.03
N SER A 117 7.01 -25.11 -14.92
CA SER A 117 6.61 -23.80 -14.44
C SER A 117 7.48 -22.77 -15.17
N PRO A 118 7.22 -22.52 -16.47
CA PRO A 118 8.03 -21.59 -17.25
C PRO A 118 7.87 -20.15 -16.76
N GLY A 119 8.69 -19.25 -17.30
CA GLY A 119 8.70 -17.84 -16.93
C GLY A 119 9.73 -17.49 -15.86
N ARG A 120 10.13 -16.22 -15.86
CA ARG A 120 11.14 -15.69 -14.94
C ARG A 120 10.59 -15.55 -13.52
N ARG A 121 11.47 -15.57 -12.52
CA ARG A 121 11.13 -15.30 -11.12
C ARG A 121 12.35 -14.84 -10.31
N TRP A 122 12.13 -14.11 -9.22
CA TRP A 122 13.18 -13.81 -8.25
C TRP A 122 13.28 -14.97 -7.26
N VAL A 123 14.42 -15.65 -7.24
CA VAL A 123 14.68 -16.76 -6.32
C VAL A 123 15.54 -16.26 -5.18
N CYS A 124 15.12 -16.56 -3.96
CA CYS A 124 15.87 -16.31 -2.75
C CYS A 124 17.12 -17.18 -2.71
N ARG A 125 18.31 -16.58 -2.83
CA ARG A 125 19.60 -17.30 -2.90
C ARG A 125 20.48 -17.11 -1.67
N GLY A 126 20.18 -16.15 -0.80
CA GLY A 126 20.96 -15.94 0.42
C GLY A 126 20.72 -14.59 1.08
N GLY A 127 21.53 -14.31 2.11
CA GLY A 127 21.49 -13.05 2.86
C GLY A 127 20.88 -13.19 4.25
N SER A 128 20.71 -12.05 4.92
CA SER A 128 20.27 -12.03 6.32
C SER A 128 18.83 -12.50 6.50
N THR A 129 17.96 -12.20 5.54
CA THR A 129 16.55 -12.63 5.58
C THR A 129 16.39 -13.95 4.86
N CYS A 130 16.84 -14.03 3.61
CA CYS A 130 16.81 -15.24 2.80
C CYS A 130 17.78 -16.33 3.30
N ASN A 131 17.32 -17.20 4.21
CA ASN A 131 18.17 -18.19 4.86
C ASN A 131 17.44 -19.52 5.14
N GLU A 132 18.17 -20.53 5.63
CA GLU A 132 17.59 -21.85 5.92
C GLU A 132 16.54 -21.81 7.03
N LYS A 133 16.69 -20.91 8.02
CA LYS A 133 15.82 -20.86 9.22
C LYS A 133 14.38 -20.51 8.85
N ASN A 134 14.19 -19.57 7.93
CA ASN A 134 12.86 -19.21 7.46
C ASN A 134 12.37 -20.03 6.25
N ARG A 135 13.18 -21.00 5.78
CA ARG A 135 12.85 -21.94 4.70
C ARG A 135 12.54 -21.26 3.36
N LEU A 136 13.17 -20.12 3.08
CA LEU A 136 12.94 -19.37 1.84
C LEU A 136 13.99 -19.65 0.75
N LEU A 137 15.14 -20.22 1.10
CA LEU A 137 16.20 -20.52 0.13
C LEU A 137 15.68 -21.38 -1.04
N ASN A 138 16.15 -21.03 -2.24
CA ASN A 138 15.83 -21.68 -3.50
C ASN A 138 14.34 -21.62 -3.89
N GLN A 139 13.58 -20.70 -3.29
CA GLN A 139 12.19 -20.47 -3.60
C GLN A 139 11.95 -19.02 -4.02
N GLU A 140 10.91 -18.81 -4.81
CA GLU A 140 10.38 -17.48 -5.03
C GLU A 140 9.64 -17.02 -3.78
N VAL A 141 10.03 -15.87 -3.23
CA VAL A 141 9.26 -15.22 -2.18
C VAL A 141 8.14 -14.43 -2.86
N MET A 142 6.98 -15.08 -2.98
CA MET A 142 5.84 -14.54 -3.74
C MET A 142 5.44 -13.14 -3.28
N LEU A 143 5.49 -12.86 -1.97
CA LEU A 143 5.13 -11.55 -1.42
C LEU A 143 6.03 -10.42 -1.94
N ASP A 144 7.34 -10.66 -1.98
CA ASP A 144 8.32 -9.68 -2.44
C ASP A 144 8.18 -9.45 -3.94
N SER A 145 7.92 -10.53 -4.69
CA SER A 145 7.74 -10.51 -6.14
C SER A 145 6.48 -9.74 -6.55
N VAL A 146 5.32 -10.01 -5.93
CA VAL A 146 4.05 -9.31 -6.26
C VAL A 146 4.12 -7.83 -5.88
N GLN A 147 4.76 -7.47 -4.76
CA GLN A 147 4.87 -6.07 -4.33
C GLN A 147 5.74 -5.28 -5.28
N PHE A 148 6.93 -5.80 -5.56
CA PHE A 148 7.85 -5.15 -6.47
C PHE A 148 7.30 -5.05 -7.89
N LEU A 149 6.60 -6.08 -8.39
CA LEU A 149 5.91 -6.00 -9.67
C LEU A 149 4.76 -5.01 -9.66
N GLY A 150 4.05 -4.82 -8.55
CA GLY A 150 3.09 -3.74 -8.38
C GLY A 150 3.71 -2.37 -8.61
N LEU A 151 4.87 -2.09 -7.98
CA LEU A 151 5.63 -0.86 -8.22
C LEU A 151 6.10 -0.75 -9.68
N ALA A 152 6.72 -1.81 -10.21
CA ALA A 152 7.30 -1.79 -11.54
C ALA A 152 6.24 -1.53 -12.62
N SER A 153 5.09 -2.18 -12.49
CA SER A 153 3.92 -1.96 -13.36
C SER A 153 3.39 -0.54 -13.23
N SER A 154 3.35 0.02 -12.01
CA SER A 154 2.97 1.41 -11.78
C SER A 154 3.92 2.40 -12.49
N VAL A 155 5.24 2.20 -12.40
CA VAL A 155 6.22 3.03 -13.13
C VAL A 155 6.05 2.88 -14.64
N ALA A 156 5.93 1.65 -15.15
CA ALA A 156 5.74 1.41 -16.58
C ALA A 156 4.45 2.04 -17.11
N ASN A 157 3.34 1.93 -16.37
CA ASN A 157 2.08 2.58 -16.75
C ASN A 157 2.19 4.11 -16.68
N ALA A 158 2.87 4.66 -15.68
CA ALA A 158 3.09 6.10 -15.55
C ALA A 158 3.85 6.67 -16.75
N LEU A 159 4.93 6.01 -17.17
CA LEU A 159 5.66 6.36 -18.38
C LEU A 159 4.78 6.21 -19.62
N ALA A 160 4.06 5.08 -19.74
CA ALA A 160 3.22 4.78 -20.89
C ALA A 160 2.09 5.81 -21.11
N THR A 161 1.54 6.35 -20.02
CA THR A 161 0.40 7.28 -20.06
C THR A 161 0.79 8.74 -19.92
N SER A 162 2.09 9.06 -19.77
CA SER A 162 2.57 10.43 -19.50
C SER A 162 2.33 11.44 -20.63
N GLY A 163 2.07 10.97 -21.86
CA GLY A 163 2.00 11.82 -23.06
C GLY A 163 3.36 12.41 -23.49
N THR A 164 4.44 12.13 -22.74
CA THR A 164 5.80 12.55 -23.09
C THR A 164 6.36 11.62 -24.17
N PRO A 165 7.07 12.14 -25.20
CA PRO A 165 7.78 11.29 -26.14
C PRO A 165 8.75 10.34 -25.42
N LEU A 166 8.65 9.05 -25.70
CA LEU A 166 9.46 8.02 -25.06
C LEU A 166 10.69 7.68 -25.90
N GLY A 167 11.84 7.59 -25.25
CA GLY A 167 13.06 7.04 -25.84
C GLY A 167 12.99 5.53 -25.98
N ASP A 168 13.96 4.94 -26.67
CA ASP A 168 14.00 3.49 -26.87
C ASP A 168 14.21 2.72 -25.56
N GLU A 169 15.02 3.26 -24.64
CA GLU A 169 15.19 2.68 -23.29
C GLU A 169 13.86 2.56 -22.54
N ASP A 170 13.00 3.58 -22.63
CA ASP A 170 11.70 3.61 -21.95
C ASP A 170 10.73 2.59 -22.57
N LYS A 171 10.69 2.54 -23.91
CA LYS A 171 9.88 1.55 -24.64
C LYS A 171 10.32 0.12 -24.33
N ILE A 172 11.64 -0.13 -24.24
CA ILE A 172 12.21 -1.42 -23.83
C ILE A 172 11.77 -1.77 -22.41
N PHE A 173 11.92 -0.84 -21.46
CA PHE A 173 11.52 -1.05 -20.07
C PHE A 173 10.03 -1.39 -19.93
N ILE A 174 9.16 -0.62 -20.59
CA ILE A 174 7.71 -0.83 -20.54
C ILE A 174 7.37 -2.21 -21.10
N LYS A 175 7.98 -2.59 -22.23
CA LYS A 175 7.72 -3.90 -22.87
C LYS A 175 8.21 -5.06 -22.02
N ASP A 176 9.42 -4.97 -21.47
CA ASP A 176 9.96 -6.02 -20.59
C ASP A 176 9.12 -6.16 -19.32
N THR A 177 8.65 -5.04 -18.76
CA THR A 177 7.73 -5.06 -17.60
C THR A 177 6.42 -5.77 -17.94
N VAL A 178 5.79 -5.46 -19.08
CA VAL A 178 4.58 -6.18 -19.55
C VAL A 178 4.85 -7.68 -19.65
N GLN A 179 5.97 -8.06 -20.25
CA GLN A 179 6.33 -9.46 -20.41
C GLN A 179 6.52 -10.17 -19.05
N ILE A 180 7.30 -9.57 -18.14
CA ILE A 180 7.55 -10.14 -16.80
C ILE A 180 6.23 -10.29 -16.04
N VAL A 181 5.39 -9.26 -16.06
CA VAL A 181 4.07 -9.28 -15.42
C VAL A 181 3.21 -10.43 -15.95
N VAL A 182 3.11 -10.55 -17.27
CA VAL A 182 2.32 -11.61 -17.92
C VAL A 182 2.84 -13.00 -17.55
N GLU A 183 4.17 -13.21 -17.59
CA GLU A 183 4.81 -14.47 -17.17
C GLU A 183 4.41 -14.86 -15.74
N HIS A 184 4.39 -13.89 -14.81
CA HIS A 184 4.01 -14.15 -13.42
C HIS A 184 2.51 -14.36 -13.24
N LEU A 185 1.66 -13.53 -13.84
CA LEU A 185 0.20 -13.62 -13.68
C LEU A 185 -0.39 -14.91 -14.26
N VAL A 186 0.13 -15.41 -15.39
CA VAL A 186 -0.28 -16.70 -15.96
C VAL A 186 0.10 -17.86 -15.02
N ARG A 187 1.28 -17.78 -14.41
CA ARG A 187 1.80 -18.81 -13.50
C ARG A 187 1.11 -18.80 -12.14
N TRP A 188 0.81 -17.61 -11.62
CA TRP A 188 0.11 -17.44 -10.35
C TRP A 188 -1.40 -17.69 -10.46
N GLY A 189 -1.96 -17.61 -11.66
CA GLY A 189 -3.37 -17.86 -11.95
C GLY A 189 -3.65 -19.25 -12.52
N ASP A 190 -2.93 -20.28 -12.08
CA ASP A 190 -3.18 -21.65 -12.52
C ASP A 190 -4.49 -22.23 -11.93
N GLY A 191 -4.87 -23.43 -12.38
CA GLY A 191 -6.12 -24.06 -11.94
C GLY A 191 -6.19 -24.32 -10.43
N ALA A 192 -5.05 -24.59 -9.78
CA ALA A 192 -4.99 -24.81 -8.34
C ALA A 192 -5.21 -23.50 -7.57
N ALA A 193 -4.57 -22.41 -8.00
CA ALA A 193 -4.76 -21.09 -7.44
C ALA A 193 -6.21 -20.61 -7.59
N LEU A 194 -6.82 -20.80 -8.77
CA LEU A 194 -8.22 -20.45 -9.03
C LEU A 194 -9.19 -21.22 -8.13
N SER A 195 -8.96 -22.53 -7.97
CA SER A 195 -9.75 -23.38 -7.08
C SER A 195 -9.64 -22.91 -5.63
N GLU A 196 -8.43 -22.56 -5.19
CA GLU A 196 -8.20 -22.08 -3.82
C GLU A 196 -8.87 -20.72 -3.57
N ILE A 197 -8.68 -19.74 -4.47
CA ILE A 197 -9.33 -18.43 -4.33
C ILE A 197 -10.86 -18.59 -4.31
N SER A 198 -11.42 -19.48 -5.12
CA SER A 198 -12.88 -19.73 -5.14
C SER A 198 -13.40 -20.25 -3.80
N LYS A 199 -12.63 -21.10 -3.09
CA LYS A 199 -12.98 -21.51 -1.71
C LYS A 199 -12.90 -20.33 -0.75
N LEU A 200 -11.88 -19.49 -0.89
CA LEU A 200 -11.69 -18.32 -0.04
C LEU A 200 -12.84 -17.33 -0.17
N VAL A 201 -13.36 -17.11 -1.39
CA VAL A 201 -14.54 -16.26 -1.67
C VAL A 201 -15.74 -16.69 -0.83
N ALA A 202 -15.98 -18.00 -0.68
CA ALA A 202 -17.12 -18.54 0.04
C ALA A 202 -16.94 -18.57 1.57
N ALA A 203 -15.70 -18.51 2.05
CA ALA A 203 -15.43 -18.54 3.48
C ALA A 203 -15.94 -17.28 4.18
N THR A 204 -16.32 -17.45 5.44
CA THR A 204 -16.79 -16.41 6.37
C THR A 204 -15.83 -16.28 7.55
N PRO A 205 -15.90 -15.21 8.37
CA PRO A 205 -15.10 -15.14 9.59
C PRO A 205 -15.29 -16.37 10.50
N GLN A 206 -16.50 -16.92 10.58
CA GLN A 206 -16.83 -18.06 11.45
C GLN A 206 -16.10 -19.35 11.05
N ASP A 207 -15.63 -19.45 9.81
CA ASP A 207 -14.87 -20.60 9.32
C ASP A 207 -13.41 -20.62 9.82
N VAL A 208 -12.91 -19.48 10.31
CA VAL A 208 -11.63 -19.40 11.00
C VAL A 208 -11.77 -20.07 12.37
N LYS A 209 -11.21 -21.28 12.52
CA LYS A 209 -11.29 -22.10 13.75
C LYS A 209 -10.05 -22.01 14.64
N ASN A 210 -8.96 -21.46 14.14
CA ASN A 210 -7.67 -21.39 14.84
C ASN A 210 -6.89 -20.15 14.36
N GLY A 211 -5.64 -20.03 14.82
CA GLY A 211 -4.74 -18.95 14.41
C GLY A 211 -4.15 -19.05 13.00
N SER A 212 -4.66 -19.96 12.14
CA SER A 212 -4.21 -20.10 10.77
C SER A 212 -4.61 -18.90 9.92
N SER A 213 -3.69 -18.44 9.08
CA SER A 213 -3.92 -17.38 8.10
C SER A 213 -4.47 -17.88 6.76
N ALA A 214 -4.80 -19.17 6.65
CA ALA A 214 -5.21 -19.79 5.38
C ALA A 214 -6.44 -19.12 4.73
N LEU A 215 -7.35 -18.55 5.53
CA LEU A 215 -8.59 -17.93 5.04
C LEU A 215 -8.49 -16.42 4.83
N PHE A 216 -7.34 -15.80 5.13
CA PHE A 216 -7.20 -14.34 5.13
C PHE A 216 -7.10 -13.79 3.72
N PHE A 217 -7.70 -12.61 3.52
CA PHE A 217 -7.31 -11.76 2.41
C PHE A 217 -5.99 -11.08 2.77
N THR A 218 -4.90 -11.43 2.07
CA THR A 218 -3.55 -10.92 2.37
C THR A 218 -3.08 -9.90 1.33
N ASP A 219 -1.88 -9.36 1.51
CA ASP A 219 -1.22 -8.48 0.55
C ASP A 219 -1.17 -9.07 -0.88
N LYS A 220 -0.99 -10.38 -1.02
CA LYS A 220 -0.74 -11.04 -2.31
C LYS A 220 -1.87 -10.83 -3.33
N PRO A 221 -3.14 -11.22 -3.05
CA PRO A 221 -4.23 -10.99 -3.99
C PRO A 221 -4.45 -9.50 -4.28
N LEU A 222 -4.26 -8.60 -3.29
CA LEU A 222 -4.38 -7.16 -3.50
C LEU A 222 -3.36 -6.65 -4.53
N TRP A 223 -2.08 -7.05 -4.39
CA TRP A 223 -1.05 -6.65 -5.32
C TRP A 223 -1.21 -7.26 -6.71
N MET A 224 -1.72 -8.49 -6.82
CA MET A 224 -2.06 -9.07 -8.12
C MET A 224 -3.16 -8.25 -8.83
N ILE A 225 -4.19 -7.81 -8.11
CA ILE A 225 -5.23 -6.90 -8.65
C ILE A 225 -4.59 -5.59 -9.12
N THR A 226 -3.71 -4.99 -8.32
CA THR A 226 -2.97 -3.77 -8.70
C THR A 226 -2.16 -3.97 -9.98
N ILE A 227 -1.45 -5.09 -10.10
CA ILE A 227 -0.66 -5.41 -11.30
C ILE A 227 -1.57 -5.53 -12.53
N TYR A 228 -2.72 -6.20 -12.43
CA TYR A 228 -3.69 -6.27 -13.53
C TYR A 228 -4.21 -4.88 -13.93
N ALA A 229 -4.51 -4.01 -12.96
CA ALA A 229 -4.97 -2.65 -13.23
C ALA A 229 -3.90 -1.85 -13.97
N GLU A 230 -2.65 -1.87 -13.50
CA GLU A 230 -1.54 -1.16 -14.16
C GLU A 230 -1.23 -1.76 -15.54
N LEU A 231 -1.29 -3.10 -15.70
CA LEU A 231 -1.13 -3.77 -16.99
C LEU A 231 -2.19 -3.31 -18.00
N ALA A 232 -3.46 -3.22 -17.59
CA ALA A 232 -4.53 -2.72 -18.45
C ALA A 232 -4.22 -1.31 -18.98
N GLY A 233 -3.76 -0.42 -18.11
CA GLY A 233 -3.35 0.93 -18.47
C GLY A 233 -2.21 0.96 -19.49
N ILE A 234 -1.18 0.13 -19.29
CA ILE A 234 -0.05 0.01 -20.23
C ILE A 234 -0.53 -0.45 -21.60
N LEU A 235 -1.35 -1.50 -21.65
CA LEU A 235 -1.86 -2.07 -22.91
C LEU A 235 -2.73 -1.07 -23.67
N ASN A 236 -3.58 -0.33 -22.96
CA ASN A 236 -4.41 0.72 -23.55
C ASN A 236 -3.57 1.90 -24.09
N ALA A 237 -2.50 2.28 -23.39
CA ALA A 237 -1.57 3.29 -23.89
C ALA A 237 -0.81 2.83 -25.15
N GLN A 238 -0.35 1.58 -25.17
CA GLN A 238 0.35 1.01 -26.31
C GLN A 238 -0.50 0.95 -27.58
N GLU A 239 -1.79 0.65 -27.47
CA GLU A 239 -2.71 0.71 -28.62
C GLU A 239 -2.83 2.11 -29.18
N ARG A 240 -3.00 3.12 -28.31
CA ARG A 240 -3.04 4.53 -28.73
C ARG A 240 -1.77 4.93 -29.47
N TRP A 241 -0.61 4.52 -28.98
CA TRP A 241 0.66 4.78 -29.67
C TRP A 241 0.72 4.21 -31.08
N ARG A 242 0.26 2.96 -31.26
CA ARG A 242 0.22 2.31 -32.59
C ARG A 242 -0.76 3.01 -33.53
N ALA A 243 -1.87 3.52 -33.00
CA ALA A 243 -2.84 4.28 -33.78
C ALA A 243 -2.29 5.66 -34.20
N THR A 244 -1.53 6.33 -33.34
CA THR A 244 -0.97 7.68 -33.63
C THR A 244 0.32 7.64 -34.43
N ASP A 245 1.13 6.60 -34.29
CA ASP A 245 2.41 6.45 -34.99
C ASP A 245 2.64 4.98 -35.39
N PRO A 246 2.20 4.58 -36.60
CA PRO A 246 2.39 3.23 -37.11
C PRO A 246 3.86 2.79 -37.21
N SER A 247 4.81 3.73 -37.28
CA SER A 247 6.25 3.41 -37.32
C SER A 247 6.72 2.74 -36.03
N LEU A 248 6.01 2.95 -34.92
CA LEU A 248 6.27 2.27 -33.65
C LEU A 248 6.10 0.75 -33.75
N ASN A 249 5.34 0.22 -34.71
CA ASN A 249 5.28 -1.22 -34.95
C ASN A 249 6.66 -1.80 -35.32
N LYS A 250 7.44 -1.04 -36.10
CA LYS A 250 8.82 -1.41 -36.45
C LYS A 250 9.71 -1.39 -35.21
N VAL A 251 9.65 -0.30 -34.43
CA VAL A 251 10.39 -0.18 -33.16
C VAL A 251 10.04 -1.32 -32.20
N PHE A 252 8.75 -1.66 -32.05
CA PHE A 252 8.33 -2.77 -31.21
C PHE A 252 8.88 -4.11 -31.69
N THR A 253 8.99 -4.30 -33.00
CA THR A 253 9.58 -5.51 -33.60
C THR A 253 11.09 -5.57 -33.34
N GLU A 254 11.80 -4.44 -33.47
CA GLU A 254 13.23 -4.33 -33.17
C GLU A 254 13.51 -4.57 -31.68
N VAL A 255 12.71 -3.98 -30.79
CA VAL A 255 12.80 -4.22 -29.34
C VAL A 255 12.57 -5.70 -29.01
N ILE A 256 11.67 -6.40 -29.71
CA ILE A 256 11.53 -7.86 -29.57
C ILE A 256 12.83 -8.57 -29.95
N GLY A 257 13.47 -8.14 -31.04
CA GLY A 257 14.77 -8.67 -31.46
C GLY A 257 15.85 -8.50 -30.38
N ILE A 258 15.92 -7.32 -29.75
CA ILE A 258 16.86 -7.02 -28.65
C ILE A 258 16.57 -7.88 -27.41
N LEU A 259 15.30 -7.97 -26.99
CA LEU A 259 14.93 -8.81 -25.84
C LEU A 259 15.26 -10.29 -26.12
N ARG A 260 15.05 -10.75 -27.36
CA ARG A 260 15.39 -12.12 -27.79
C ARG A 260 16.90 -12.36 -27.75
N SER A 261 17.72 -11.43 -28.21
CA SER A 261 19.18 -11.58 -28.17
C SER A 261 19.72 -11.64 -26.72
N GLN A 262 18.99 -11.06 -25.77
CA GLN A 262 19.24 -11.17 -24.34
C GLN A 262 18.67 -12.47 -23.70
N GLY A 263 18.18 -13.40 -24.51
CA GLY A 263 17.65 -14.68 -24.02
C GLY A 263 16.33 -14.57 -23.27
N ARG A 264 15.55 -13.50 -23.49
CA ARG A 264 14.22 -13.31 -22.90
C ARG A 264 13.15 -13.99 -23.76
N GLN A 265 12.17 -14.65 -23.11
CA GLN A 265 11.11 -15.40 -23.79
C GLN A 265 10.15 -14.49 -24.58
N GLN A 266 9.28 -15.06 -25.41
CA GLN A 266 8.46 -14.33 -26.37
C GLN A 266 7.00 -14.15 -25.91
N LEU A 267 6.75 -13.86 -24.63
CA LEU A 267 5.38 -13.74 -24.09
C LEU A 267 5.00 -12.27 -23.85
N GLY A 268 5.00 -11.45 -24.91
CA GLY A 268 4.24 -10.20 -24.87
C GLY A 268 2.73 -10.49 -24.85
N PHE A 269 1.90 -9.57 -24.37
CA PHE A 269 0.45 -9.77 -24.29
C PHE A 269 -0.18 -10.17 -25.64
N ASP A 270 0.25 -9.53 -26.74
CA ASP A 270 -0.20 -9.85 -28.10
C ASP A 270 0.23 -11.26 -28.56
N GLY A 271 1.34 -11.75 -28.03
CA GLY A 271 1.88 -13.09 -28.33
C GLY A 271 1.31 -14.19 -27.44
N LEU A 272 0.39 -13.88 -26.52
CA LEU A 272 -0.29 -14.88 -25.71
C LEU A 272 -1.29 -15.68 -26.55
N THR A 273 -1.34 -16.99 -26.29
CA THR A 273 -2.43 -17.85 -26.76
C THR A 273 -3.77 -17.38 -26.20
N ASP A 274 -4.85 -17.68 -26.90
CA ASP A 274 -6.21 -17.36 -26.43
C ASP A 274 -6.51 -18.02 -25.09
N GLU A 275 -5.97 -19.22 -24.85
CA GLU A 275 -6.05 -19.91 -23.55
C GLU A 275 -5.40 -19.09 -22.43
N ASN A 276 -4.21 -18.55 -22.65
CA ASN A 276 -3.54 -17.72 -21.63
C ASN A 276 -4.27 -16.39 -21.40
N LYS A 277 -4.83 -15.77 -22.46
CA LYS A 277 -5.67 -14.56 -22.31
C LYS A 277 -6.93 -14.86 -21.51
N ALA A 278 -7.61 -15.98 -21.80
CA ALA A 278 -8.77 -16.44 -21.04
C ALA A 278 -8.42 -16.72 -19.57
N ARG A 279 -7.26 -17.35 -19.32
CA ARG A 279 -6.76 -17.61 -17.96
C ARG A 279 -6.50 -16.32 -17.18
N LEU A 280 -5.86 -15.32 -17.78
CA LEU A 280 -5.63 -14.01 -17.16
C LEU A 280 -6.96 -13.33 -16.79
N ARG A 281 -7.94 -13.34 -17.70
CA ARG A 281 -9.29 -12.80 -17.45
C ARG A 281 -9.99 -13.53 -16.29
N LEU A 282 -9.94 -14.85 -16.26
CA LEU A 282 -10.55 -15.66 -15.21
C LEU A 282 -9.87 -15.41 -13.85
N HIS A 283 -8.54 -15.35 -13.84
CA HIS A 283 -7.77 -15.05 -12.63
C HIS A 283 -8.10 -13.67 -12.06
N LEU A 284 -8.11 -12.63 -12.89
CA LEU A 284 -8.50 -11.29 -12.45
C LEU A 284 -9.95 -11.26 -11.92
N SER A 285 -10.89 -11.87 -12.64
CA SER A 285 -12.30 -11.90 -12.22
C SER A 285 -12.48 -12.57 -10.85
N THR A 286 -11.76 -13.68 -10.63
CA THR A 286 -11.80 -14.44 -9.36
C THR A 286 -11.16 -13.65 -8.22
N LEU A 287 -10.04 -12.95 -8.47
CA LEU A 287 -9.42 -12.06 -7.50
C LEU A 287 -10.32 -10.88 -7.10
N LEU A 288 -10.99 -10.24 -8.08
CA LEU A 288 -11.91 -9.14 -7.82
C LEU A 288 -13.15 -9.60 -7.03
N GLN A 289 -13.65 -10.80 -7.32
CA GLN A 289 -14.70 -11.42 -6.53
C GLN A 289 -14.24 -11.66 -5.08
N PHE A 290 -13.02 -12.18 -4.89
CA PHE A 290 -12.46 -12.40 -3.55
C PHE A 290 -12.28 -11.09 -2.78
N PHE A 291 -11.74 -10.05 -3.42
CA PHE A 291 -11.61 -8.73 -2.81
C PHE A 291 -12.97 -8.16 -2.41
N SER A 292 -13.97 -8.24 -3.30
CA SER A 292 -15.32 -7.74 -3.03
C SER A 292 -16.01 -8.50 -1.90
N ALA A 293 -15.86 -9.84 -1.84
CA ALA A 293 -16.40 -10.67 -0.77
C ALA A 293 -15.76 -10.39 0.61
N ARG A 294 -14.60 -9.72 0.63
CA ARG A 294 -13.84 -9.41 1.85
C ARG A 294 -14.01 -7.97 2.31
N ILE A 295 -14.70 -7.13 1.54
CA ILE A 295 -15.05 -5.78 1.96
C ILE A 295 -16.36 -5.81 2.74
N SER A 296 -16.34 -5.21 3.93
CA SER A 296 -17.54 -4.88 4.69
C SER A 296 -17.81 -3.39 4.57
N ILE A 297 -19.04 -3.01 4.18
CA ILE A 297 -19.51 -1.62 4.22
C ILE A 297 -20.48 -1.48 5.39
N GLN A 298 -20.21 -0.53 6.28
CA GLN A 298 -21.05 -0.22 7.42
C GLN A 298 -21.54 1.22 7.33
N ARG A 299 -22.70 1.48 7.94
CA ARG A 299 -23.20 2.83 8.20
C ARG A 299 -23.39 2.99 9.69
N ASN A 300 -22.78 4.03 10.25
CA ASN A 300 -22.93 4.34 11.66
C ASN A 300 -23.29 5.82 11.82
N ALA A 301 -24.57 6.10 12.07
CA ALA A 301 -25.06 7.45 12.26
C ALA A 301 -24.38 8.19 13.44
N ASN A 302 -23.81 7.45 14.39
CA ASN A 302 -23.10 7.99 15.54
C ASN A 302 -21.59 8.13 15.29
N SER A 303 -21.11 7.86 14.08
CA SER A 303 -19.71 8.10 13.74
C SER A 303 -19.41 9.61 13.75
N ARG A 304 -18.13 9.99 13.87
CA ARG A 304 -17.70 11.40 13.77
C ARG A 304 -18.08 12.07 12.45
N MET A 305 -18.43 11.28 11.44
CA MET A 305 -18.84 11.76 10.12
C MET A 305 -20.35 11.59 9.87
N GLY A 306 -21.11 11.16 10.87
CA GLY A 306 -22.52 10.83 10.71
C GLY A 306 -22.74 9.60 9.83
N ASN A 307 -23.87 9.58 9.12
CA ASN A 307 -24.34 8.44 8.34
C ASN A 307 -23.68 8.33 6.96
N VAL A 308 -22.39 7.95 6.95
CA VAL A 308 -21.61 7.70 5.73
C VAL A 308 -21.23 6.23 5.61
N ASP A 309 -20.90 5.78 4.40
CA ASP A 309 -20.34 4.44 4.17
C ASP A 309 -18.93 4.35 4.74
N LEU A 310 -18.69 3.34 5.58
CA LEU A 310 -17.43 3.01 6.23
C LEU A 310 -16.97 1.65 5.73
N ALA A 311 -15.86 1.61 4.99
CA ALA A 311 -15.30 0.37 4.46
C ALA A 311 -14.25 -0.25 5.40
N ASP A 312 -14.27 -1.58 5.51
CA ASP A 312 -13.30 -2.39 6.23
C ASP A 312 -12.93 -3.62 5.38
N LEU A 313 -11.68 -4.08 5.47
CA LEU A 313 -11.17 -5.20 4.70
C LEU A 313 -10.87 -6.39 5.62
N ASP A 314 -11.43 -7.55 5.26
CA ASP A 314 -11.23 -8.82 5.94
C ASP A 314 -11.67 -8.76 7.42
N ARG A 315 -12.71 -7.96 7.70
CA ARG A 315 -13.25 -7.72 9.04
C ARG A 315 -13.62 -9.04 9.73
N GLY A 316 -12.99 -9.29 10.88
CA GLY A 316 -13.24 -10.44 11.75
C GLY A 316 -12.51 -11.74 11.38
N TYR A 317 -11.87 -11.82 10.21
CA TYR A 317 -11.08 -13.00 9.83
C TYR A 317 -9.82 -13.13 10.69
N TRP A 318 -9.24 -12.01 11.12
CA TRP A 318 -7.96 -11.96 11.83
C TRP A 318 -8.10 -12.08 13.36
N ARG A 319 -9.32 -12.26 13.88
CA ARG A 319 -9.62 -12.24 15.33
C ARG A 319 -8.96 -13.35 16.15
N LEU A 320 -8.61 -14.47 15.51
CA LEU A 320 -7.95 -15.62 16.16
C LEU A 320 -6.45 -15.68 15.84
N PHE A 321 -5.93 -14.73 15.07
CA PHE A 321 -4.50 -14.71 14.74
C PHE A 321 -3.68 -14.38 16.00
N PRO A 322 -2.65 -15.16 16.36
CA PRO A 322 -1.93 -14.99 17.63
C PRO A 322 -1.37 -13.59 17.84
N GLY A 323 -0.93 -12.92 16.76
CA GLY A 323 -0.44 -11.54 16.82
C GLY A 323 -1.47 -10.49 17.26
N ASN A 324 -2.76 -10.87 17.35
CA ASN A 324 -3.89 -9.99 17.65
C ASN A 324 -4.58 -10.33 18.98
N GLU A 325 -4.04 -11.26 19.78
CA GLU A 325 -4.62 -11.64 21.08
C GLU A 325 -4.80 -10.45 22.03
N TYR A 326 -3.93 -9.45 21.91
CA TYR A 326 -3.96 -8.23 22.71
C TYR A 326 -4.64 -7.03 22.03
N ALA A 327 -5.34 -7.24 20.91
CA ALA A 327 -5.97 -6.16 20.13
C ALA A 327 -7.05 -5.38 20.90
N GLY A 328 -7.62 -5.97 21.96
CA GLY A 328 -8.57 -5.32 22.86
C GLY A 328 -7.98 -4.73 24.15
N TYR A 329 -6.67 -4.86 24.37
CA TYR A 329 -6.01 -4.37 25.58
C TYR A 329 -5.33 -3.02 25.32
N GLU A 330 -5.85 -1.94 25.89
CA GLU A 330 -5.32 -0.57 25.73
C GLU A 330 -4.50 -0.09 26.93
N GLY A 331 -4.18 -0.98 27.87
CA GLY A 331 -3.42 -0.64 29.07
C GLY A 331 -1.98 -0.19 28.76
N GLU A 332 -1.47 0.72 29.57
CA GLU A 332 -0.09 1.21 29.49
C GLU A 332 0.98 0.13 29.79
N PRO A 333 0.79 -0.76 30.79
CA PRO A 333 1.76 -1.83 31.04
C PRO A 333 1.89 -2.77 29.83
N LYS A 334 3.13 -3.04 29.44
CA LYS A 334 3.45 -4.06 28.43
C LYS A 334 2.83 -5.40 28.84
N PRO A 335 2.06 -6.07 27.96
CA PRO A 335 1.56 -7.41 28.25
C PRO A 335 2.68 -8.41 28.52
N VAL A 336 3.81 -8.21 27.85
CA VAL A 336 4.97 -9.08 27.89
C VAL A 336 6.24 -8.24 27.98
N VAL A 337 7.20 -8.70 28.79
CA VAL A 337 8.53 -8.11 28.87
C VAL A 337 9.60 -9.14 28.54
N CYS A 338 10.50 -8.75 27.63
CA CYS A 338 11.59 -9.60 27.18
C CYS A 338 12.84 -9.31 28.02
N SER A 339 13.33 -10.31 28.74
CA SER A 339 14.54 -10.21 29.56
C SER A 339 15.62 -11.16 29.06
N ARG A 340 16.89 -10.71 29.03
CA ARG A 340 18.01 -11.62 28.74
C ARG A 340 18.39 -12.34 30.02
N SER A 341 18.56 -13.66 29.97
CA SER A 341 19.09 -14.40 31.12
C SER A 341 20.45 -13.84 31.56
N LYS A 342 20.67 -13.77 32.88
CA LYS A 342 21.93 -13.28 33.49
C LYS A 342 23.14 -14.13 33.11
N ASP A 343 22.93 -15.36 32.64
CA ASP A 343 24.00 -16.33 32.32
C ASP A 343 24.75 -16.02 31.00
N GLY A 344 24.48 -14.87 30.36
CA GLY A 344 25.23 -14.37 29.20
C GLY A 344 25.08 -15.16 27.91
N LYS A 345 24.32 -16.27 27.92
CA LYS A 345 24.11 -17.16 26.76
C LYS A 345 22.67 -17.09 26.28
N THR A 346 22.44 -16.32 25.21
CA THR A 346 21.41 -16.41 24.14
C THR A 346 19.93 -16.67 24.47
N LYS A 347 19.53 -17.05 25.69
CA LYS A 347 18.14 -17.35 26.03
C LYS A 347 17.46 -16.06 26.50
N VAL A 348 16.54 -15.58 25.66
CA VAL A 348 15.61 -14.53 26.04
C VAL A 348 14.45 -15.20 26.77
N THR A 349 14.16 -14.74 27.99
CA THR A 349 13.02 -15.18 28.80
C THR A 349 11.89 -14.16 28.66
N THR A 350 10.69 -14.68 28.53
CA THR A 350 9.47 -13.90 28.34
C THR A 350 8.70 -13.86 29.66
N ASP A 351 8.47 -12.67 30.19
CA ASP A 351 7.68 -12.41 31.40
C ASP A 351 6.28 -11.93 30.98
N VAL A 352 5.29 -12.83 31.08
CA VAL A 352 3.88 -12.52 30.77
C VAL A 352 3.26 -11.80 31.95
N ARG A 353 3.00 -10.50 31.78
CA ARG A 353 2.42 -9.61 32.79
C ARG A 353 0.91 -9.49 32.68
N VAL A 354 0.38 -9.69 31.49
CA VAL A 354 -1.07 -9.72 31.21
C VAL A 354 -1.34 -10.99 30.43
N SER A 355 -2.17 -11.88 30.98
CA SER A 355 -2.58 -13.10 30.26
C SER A 355 -3.47 -12.73 29.07
N ALA A 356 -3.20 -13.31 27.90
CA ALA A 356 -4.03 -13.16 26.71
C ALA A 356 -5.50 -13.56 26.96
N ASP A 357 -5.75 -14.56 27.81
CA ASP A 357 -7.11 -15.01 28.16
C ASP A 357 -7.90 -13.98 28.98
N ALA A 358 -7.21 -13.04 29.64
CA ALA A 358 -7.84 -11.94 30.36
C ALA A 358 -8.18 -10.74 29.46
N VAL A 359 -7.73 -10.74 28.20
CA VAL A 359 -7.99 -9.65 27.26
C VAL A 359 -9.30 -9.90 26.49
N PRO A 360 -10.22 -8.91 26.44
CA PRO A 360 -11.43 -9.02 25.62
C PRO A 360 -11.09 -9.26 24.14
N LYS A 361 -11.54 -10.39 23.60
CA LYS A 361 -11.32 -10.75 22.19
C LYS A 361 -12.18 -9.89 21.27
N ARG A 362 -11.54 -9.05 20.47
CA ARG A 362 -12.18 -8.25 19.43
C ARG A 362 -12.63 -9.15 18.27
N GLN A 363 -13.94 -9.19 18.00
CA GLN A 363 -14.51 -10.04 16.95
C GLN A 363 -14.40 -9.44 15.55
N ASP A 364 -14.04 -8.16 15.46
CA ASP A 364 -14.04 -7.36 14.25
C ASP A 364 -12.64 -7.10 13.68
N ILE A 365 -11.61 -7.78 14.18
CA ILE A 365 -10.23 -7.56 13.72
C ILE A 365 -10.08 -8.04 12.27
N GLY A 366 -9.72 -7.09 11.41
CA GLY A 366 -9.27 -7.31 10.04
C GLY A 366 -7.85 -6.79 9.87
N TRP A 367 -7.61 -6.06 8.79
CA TRP A 367 -6.30 -5.47 8.52
C TRP A 367 -5.88 -4.43 9.58
N ASP A 368 -4.59 -4.43 9.91
CA ASP A 368 -3.98 -3.33 10.66
C ASP A 368 -3.64 -2.14 9.74
N ILE A 369 -3.47 -0.95 10.30
CA ILE A 369 -3.22 0.28 9.54
C ILE A 369 -1.91 0.21 8.72
N SER A 370 -0.95 -0.59 9.16
CA SER A 370 0.32 -0.77 8.44
C SER A 370 0.17 -1.65 7.20
N HIS A 371 -0.77 -2.60 7.20
CA HIS A 371 -1.13 -3.38 6.02
C HIS A 371 -2.06 -2.59 5.10
N ALA A 372 -3.07 -1.93 5.68
CA ALA A 372 -4.09 -1.16 4.95
C ALA A 372 -3.53 -0.04 4.05
N ARG A 373 -2.29 0.41 4.29
CA ARG A 373 -1.63 1.39 3.41
C ARG A 373 -1.53 0.93 1.94
N ARG A 374 -1.56 -0.38 1.69
CA ARG A 374 -1.53 -0.94 0.32
C ARG A 374 -2.80 -0.61 -0.45
N LEU A 375 -3.92 -0.40 0.25
CA LEU A 375 -5.19 0.03 -0.35
C LEU A 375 -5.09 1.40 -1.01
N VAL A 376 -4.24 2.30 -0.48
CA VAL A 376 -4.01 3.62 -1.08
C VAL A 376 -3.60 3.47 -2.54
N HIS A 377 -2.60 2.62 -2.80
CA HIS A 377 -2.08 2.41 -4.14
C HIS A 377 -2.95 1.50 -5.00
N ALA A 378 -3.52 0.44 -4.41
CA ALA A 378 -4.36 -0.50 -5.15
C ALA A 378 -5.65 0.16 -5.67
N LEU A 379 -6.30 0.97 -4.82
CA LEU A 379 -7.52 1.67 -5.18
C LEU A 379 -7.25 2.80 -6.19
N ASP A 380 -6.13 3.52 -6.07
CA ASP A 380 -5.69 4.49 -7.09
C ASP A 380 -5.45 3.83 -8.44
N ALA A 381 -4.79 2.66 -8.48
CA ALA A 381 -4.56 1.90 -9.70
C ALA A 381 -5.87 1.41 -10.34
N LEU A 382 -6.80 0.88 -9.53
CA LEU A 382 -8.11 0.43 -9.99
C LEU A 382 -8.93 1.59 -10.58
N GLU A 383 -8.95 2.74 -9.92
CA GLU A 383 -9.72 3.91 -10.36
C GLU A 383 -9.15 4.48 -11.67
N ARG A 384 -7.84 4.74 -11.73
CA ARG A 384 -7.19 5.31 -12.94
C ARG A 384 -7.27 4.43 -14.17
N ASN A 385 -7.25 3.10 -13.98
CA ASN A 385 -7.24 2.15 -15.08
C ASN A 385 -8.58 1.45 -15.29
N ARG A 386 -9.65 1.94 -14.66
CA ARG A 386 -10.94 1.26 -14.64
C ARG A 386 -11.46 0.92 -16.04
N ASP A 387 -11.47 1.90 -16.94
CA ASP A 387 -11.95 1.70 -18.31
C ASP A 387 -11.03 0.78 -19.12
N ALA A 388 -9.72 0.92 -18.93
CA ALA A 388 -8.76 0.02 -19.56
C ALA A 388 -8.94 -1.43 -19.08
N MET A 389 -9.29 -1.65 -17.81
CA MET A 389 -9.57 -2.99 -17.29
C MET A 389 -10.84 -3.59 -17.91
N LYS A 390 -11.89 -2.78 -18.08
CA LYS A 390 -13.13 -3.20 -18.78
C LYS A 390 -12.82 -3.64 -20.20
N ASP A 391 -12.05 -2.86 -20.92
CA ASP A 391 -11.66 -3.13 -22.30
C ASP A 391 -10.73 -4.36 -22.41
N LYS A 392 -9.56 -4.30 -21.77
CA LYS A 392 -8.48 -5.30 -21.96
C LYS A 392 -8.77 -6.67 -21.34
N PHE A 393 -9.62 -6.73 -20.32
CA PHE A 393 -10.00 -7.99 -19.68
C PHE A 393 -11.49 -8.33 -19.83
N SER A 394 -12.23 -7.58 -20.66
CA SER A 394 -13.66 -7.80 -20.91
C SER A 394 -14.46 -7.89 -19.61
N LEU A 395 -14.17 -6.97 -18.68
CA LEU A 395 -14.90 -6.84 -17.41
C LEU A 395 -16.09 -5.88 -17.58
N ASN A 396 -17.15 -6.12 -16.82
CA ASN A 396 -18.25 -5.18 -16.68
C ASN A 396 -18.18 -4.40 -15.36
N ASP A 397 -19.02 -3.38 -15.20
CA ASP A 397 -19.00 -2.50 -14.02
C ASP A 397 -19.32 -3.23 -12.71
N GLY A 398 -20.13 -4.28 -12.75
CA GLY A 398 -20.49 -5.09 -11.58
C GLY A 398 -19.39 -6.05 -11.12
N GLN A 399 -18.38 -6.33 -11.95
CA GLN A 399 -17.22 -7.13 -11.56
C GLN A 399 -16.10 -6.29 -10.92
N LEU A 400 -16.15 -4.97 -11.09
CA LEU A 400 -15.16 -4.05 -10.56
C LEU A 400 -15.68 -3.44 -9.25
N PRO A 401 -14.81 -3.09 -8.29
CA PRO A 401 -15.22 -2.40 -7.09
C PRO A 401 -15.98 -1.11 -7.40
N SER A 402 -16.91 -0.74 -6.50
CA SER A 402 -17.66 0.52 -6.61
C SER A 402 -16.71 1.71 -6.68
N ILE A 403 -17.04 2.69 -7.53
CA ILE A 403 -16.29 3.95 -7.64
C ILE A 403 -16.27 4.70 -6.30
N GLY A 404 -17.27 4.52 -5.44
CA GLY A 404 -17.32 5.10 -4.09
C GLY A 404 -16.44 4.41 -3.04
N LEU A 405 -15.87 3.23 -3.34
CA LEU A 405 -15.11 2.44 -2.37
C LEU A 405 -13.90 3.19 -1.76
N PRO A 406 -13.06 3.91 -2.54
CA PRO A 406 -11.96 4.67 -1.96
C PRO A 406 -12.43 5.76 -0.98
N SER A 407 -13.56 6.42 -1.28
CA SER A 407 -14.18 7.39 -0.38
C SER A 407 -14.66 6.72 0.92
N ALA A 408 -15.22 5.52 0.85
CA ALA A 408 -15.64 4.76 2.03
C ALA A 408 -14.46 4.33 2.93
N PHE A 409 -13.31 3.99 2.36
CA PHE A 409 -12.09 3.76 3.15
C PHE A 409 -11.54 5.06 3.76
N ALA A 410 -11.55 6.17 3.01
CA ALA A 410 -11.19 7.48 3.55
C ALA A 410 -12.11 7.91 4.70
N ASN A 411 -13.42 7.60 4.62
CA ASN A 411 -14.36 7.82 5.72
C ASN A 411 -13.97 7.01 6.96
N THR A 412 -13.65 5.72 6.81
CA THR A 412 -13.22 4.89 7.96
C THR A 412 -11.97 5.45 8.63
N LEU A 413 -11.00 5.93 7.84
CA LEU A 413 -9.79 6.55 8.39
C LEU A 413 -10.12 7.74 9.31
N VAL A 414 -11.06 8.59 8.91
CA VAL A 414 -11.46 9.79 9.68
C VAL A 414 -12.42 9.45 10.81
N ALA A 415 -13.44 8.64 10.54
CA ALA A 415 -14.53 8.36 11.46
C ALA A 415 -14.15 7.39 12.57
N VAL A 416 -13.26 6.43 12.27
CA VAL A 416 -12.97 5.27 13.12
C VAL A 416 -11.50 5.26 13.56
N VAL A 417 -10.55 5.38 12.63
CA VAL A 417 -9.13 5.09 12.91
C VAL A 417 -8.38 6.26 13.55
N TRP A 418 -8.57 7.49 13.06
CA TRP A 418 -7.97 8.69 13.64
C TRP A 418 -8.48 8.95 15.06
N ASN A 419 -7.70 9.52 15.97
CA ASN A 419 -8.15 9.83 17.34
C ASN A 419 -9.04 11.09 17.47
N GLY A 420 -9.21 11.87 16.41
CA GLY A 420 -10.01 13.10 16.43
C GLY A 420 -9.25 14.36 16.85
N ASP A 421 -7.97 14.22 17.23
CA ASP A 421 -7.11 15.34 17.61
C ASP A 421 -6.35 15.86 16.37
N THR A 422 -6.67 17.07 15.93
CA THR A 422 -6.01 17.73 14.80
C THR A 422 -4.66 18.32 15.18
N THR A 423 -4.34 18.44 16.47
CA THR A 423 -3.10 19.02 16.98
C THR A 423 -2.03 17.95 17.20
N LYS A 424 -2.44 16.76 17.66
CA LYS A 424 -1.63 15.57 17.93
C LYS A 424 -2.30 14.34 17.31
N PRO A 425 -2.28 14.24 15.96
CA PRO A 425 -2.95 13.15 15.27
C PRO A 425 -2.34 11.81 15.65
N LEU A 426 -3.18 10.88 16.08
CA LEU A 426 -2.82 9.47 16.30
C LEU A 426 -3.84 8.58 15.58
N PHE A 427 -3.41 7.37 15.24
CA PHE A 427 -4.21 6.42 14.48
C PHE A 427 -4.23 5.05 15.16
N SER A 428 -5.40 4.46 15.29
CA SER A 428 -5.57 3.15 15.90
C SER A 428 -4.76 2.08 15.17
N ASN A 429 -4.28 1.08 15.89
CA ASN A 429 -3.48 0.01 15.29
C ASN A 429 -4.27 -0.77 14.21
N TYR A 430 -5.59 -0.96 14.39
CA TYR A 430 -6.43 -1.72 13.47
C TYR A 430 -7.42 -0.84 12.72
N TRP A 431 -7.77 -1.26 11.49
CA TRP A 431 -8.71 -0.54 10.63
C TRP A 431 -10.13 -0.48 11.20
N SER A 432 -10.51 -1.48 12.01
CA SER A 432 -11.78 -1.54 12.73
C SER A 432 -11.89 -0.53 13.88
N GLY A 433 -10.83 0.25 14.15
CA GLY A 433 -10.76 1.18 15.27
C GLY A 433 -10.25 0.56 16.57
N ALA A 434 -10.02 -0.76 16.61
CA ALA A 434 -9.34 -1.37 17.74
C ALA A 434 -7.93 -0.78 17.88
N ASN A 435 -7.53 -0.51 19.12
CA ASN A 435 -6.26 0.15 19.40
C ASN A 435 -5.43 -0.56 20.47
N GLY A 436 -5.66 -1.84 20.72
CA GLY A 436 -4.85 -2.59 21.66
C GLY A 436 -3.44 -2.90 21.15
N TRP A 437 -2.66 -3.60 21.99
CA TRP A 437 -1.31 -4.02 21.65
C TRP A 437 -1.27 -4.95 20.42
N TYR A 438 -0.22 -4.82 19.62
CA TYR A 438 -0.06 -5.53 18.34
C TYR A 438 1.25 -6.33 18.30
N ARG A 439 1.21 -7.57 17.79
CA ARG A 439 2.38 -8.46 17.63
C ARG A 439 3.18 -8.68 18.92
N VAL A 440 2.47 -8.79 20.04
CA VAL A 440 3.04 -9.25 21.32
C VAL A 440 3.55 -10.67 21.13
N GLU A 441 4.77 -10.97 21.58
CA GLU A 441 5.44 -12.27 21.42
C GLU A 441 5.60 -12.76 19.98
N TYR A 442 5.45 -11.88 18.99
CA TYR A 442 5.57 -12.27 17.59
C TYR A 442 7.01 -12.70 17.27
N ASP A 443 7.19 -13.99 17.01
CA ASP A 443 8.42 -14.58 16.51
C ASP A 443 8.23 -15.05 15.06
N ASP A 444 8.95 -14.41 14.14
CA ASP A 444 9.07 -14.80 12.74
C ASP A 444 10.05 -15.97 12.53
N ARG A 445 10.12 -16.87 13.52
CA ARG A 445 11.08 -18.00 13.62
C ARG A 445 12.53 -17.53 13.69
N THR A 446 12.75 -16.32 14.17
CA THR A 446 14.08 -15.78 14.44
C THR A 446 14.55 -16.11 15.86
N GLY A 447 13.65 -16.57 16.73
CA GLY A 447 13.90 -16.79 18.14
C GLY A 447 14.01 -15.48 18.92
N GLN A 448 13.54 -14.37 18.34
CA GLN A 448 13.54 -13.06 19.00
C GLN A 448 12.25 -12.88 19.80
N CYS A 449 12.38 -12.45 21.05
CA CYS A 449 11.24 -11.97 21.82
C CYS A 449 10.93 -10.53 21.41
N ARG A 450 9.68 -10.25 21.07
CA ARG A 450 9.16 -8.90 20.79
C ARG A 450 8.06 -8.57 21.78
N GLU A 451 8.20 -7.45 22.49
CA GLU A 451 7.21 -6.99 23.48
C GLU A 451 5.91 -6.49 22.83
N GLY A 452 5.91 -6.31 21.51
CA GLY A 452 4.79 -5.78 20.73
C GLY A 452 4.80 -4.26 20.62
N TYR A 453 3.84 -3.76 19.84
CA TYR A 453 3.59 -2.33 19.65
C TYR A 453 2.44 -1.89 20.56
N PRO A 454 2.57 -0.78 21.29
CA PRO A 454 1.52 -0.29 22.18
C PRO A 454 0.31 0.24 21.39
N PRO A 455 -0.78 0.64 22.07
CA PRO A 455 -1.82 1.48 21.48
C PRO A 455 -1.24 2.69 20.74
N TYR A 456 -1.74 2.94 19.53
CA TYR A 456 -1.20 3.90 18.56
C TYR A 456 0.24 3.61 18.09
N GLY A 457 0.80 2.44 18.41
CA GLY A 457 2.18 2.07 18.06
C GLY A 457 2.41 1.88 16.57
N LEU A 458 1.36 1.75 15.76
CA LEU A 458 1.42 1.70 14.30
C LEU A 458 1.10 3.05 13.63
N THR A 459 0.98 4.14 14.38
CA THR A 459 0.62 5.47 13.84
C THR A 459 1.61 6.00 12.80
N ASP A 460 2.87 5.56 12.82
CA ASP A 460 3.88 5.79 11.77
C ASP A 460 3.46 5.27 10.37
N SER A 461 2.45 4.39 10.31
CA SER A 461 1.85 3.91 9.07
C SER A 461 1.08 5.00 8.33
N PHE A 462 0.58 6.02 9.04
CA PHE A 462 -0.11 7.14 8.39
C PHE A 462 0.82 7.92 7.45
N PRO A 463 1.95 8.51 7.93
CA PRO A 463 2.87 9.22 7.06
C PRO A 463 3.52 8.32 6.02
N THR A 464 3.89 7.09 6.39
CA THR A 464 4.61 6.18 5.47
C THR A 464 3.70 5.49 4.46
N GLY A 465 2.39 5.46 4.71
CA GLY A 465 1.43 4.70 3.92
C GLY A 465 0.77 5.43 2.77
N GLY A 466 1.06 6.72 2.58
CA GLY A 466 0.49 7.50 1.48
C GLY A 466 -0.95 7.97 1.71
N TYR A 467 -1.51 7.75 2.90
CA TYR A 467 -2.90 8.07 3.25
C TYR A 467 -3.27 9.54 3.01
N SER A 468 -2.31 10.47 3.13
CA SER A 468 -2.51 11.89 2.83
C SER A 468 -3.07 12.15 1.41
N THR A 469 -2.85 11.24 0.47
CA THR A 469 -3.40 11.35 -0.90
C THR A 469 -4.91 11.19 -0.96
N TRP A 470 -5.53 10.60 0.07
CA TRP A 470 -6.99 10.57 0.22
C TRP A 470 -7.60 11.91 0.62
N ALA A 471 -6.81 12.99 0.74
CA ALA A 471 -7.33 14.34 0.90
C ALA A 471 -8.29 14.76 -0.22
N ARG A 472 -8.16 14.18 -1.43
CA ARG A 472 -9.13 14.35 -2.52
C ARG A 472 -10.54 13.87 -2.16
N TYR A 473 -10.65 12.86 -1.30
CA TYR A 473 -11.93 12.37 -0.82
C TYR A 473 -12.35 13.09 0.45
N ARG A 474 -11.39 13.34 1.37
CA ARG A 474 -11.65 14.01 2.65
C ARG A 474 -10.53 14.99 2.99
N PRO A 475 -10.72 16.31 2.77
CA PRO A 475 -9.68 17.32 2.95
C PRO A 475 -9.00 17.33 4.32
N VAL A 476 -9.72 16.94 5.39
CA VAL A 476 -9.16 16.81 6.75
C VAL A 476 -7.95 15.88 6.79
N ILE A 477 -7.92 14.79 6.00
CA ILE A 477 -6.78 13.86 5.94
C ILE A 477 -5.51 14.59 5.49
N GLY A 478 -5.64 15.46 4.48
CA GLY A 478 -4.53 16.31 4.03
C GLY A 478 -4.07 17.27 5.12
N ALA A 479 -5.00 17.88 5.85
CA ALA A 479 -4.66 18.75 6.98
C ALA A 479 -3.91 18.00 8.11
N LEU A 480 -4.27 16.74 8.39
CA LEU A 480 -3.52 15.90 9.35
C LEU A 480 -2.08 15.65 8.87
N GLY A 481 -1.90 15.37 7.58
CA GLY A 481 -0.57 15.22 6.97
C GLY A 481 0.27 16.50 7.06
N GLN A 482 -0.31 17.65 6.73
CA GLN A 482 0.35 18.95 6.84
C GLN A 482 0.73 19.28 8.29
N ARG A 483 -0.18 19.02 9.24
CA ARG A 483 0.12 19.19 10.67
C ARG A 483 1.30 18.34 11.10
N LEU A 484 1.34 17.07 10.69
CA LEU A 484 2.43 16.17 11.06
C LEU A 484 3.76 16.66 10.47
N TYR A 485 3.77 17.17 9.23
CA TYR A 485 4.94 17.83 8.66
C TYR A 485 5.42 19.01 9.52
N ASP A 486 4.51 19.87 9.97
CA ASP A 486 4.85 21.02 10.83
C ASP A 486 5.41 20.58 12.19
N LEU A 487 4.82 19.54 12.82
CA LEU A 487 5.32 18.98 14.09
C LEU A 487 6.75 18.43 13.96
N ILE A 488 7.07 17.80 12.83
CA ILE A 488 8.40 17.22 12.56
C ILE A 488 9.42 18.31 12.22
N SER A 489 8.97 19.37 11.56
CA SER A 489 9.81 20.49 11.11
C SER A 489 9.98 21.60 12.16
N ALA A 490 9.23 21.55 13.27
CA ALA A 490 9.27 22.56 14.32
C ALA A 490 10.69 22.72 14.93
N PRO A 491 11.23 23.96 14.97
CA PRO A 491 12.58 24.21 15.48
C PRO A 491 12.65 24.06 17.01
N ASP A 492 11.63 24.54 17.72
CA ASP A 492 11.57 24.74 19.18
C ASP A 492 11.59 23.46 20.03
N GLY A 493 11.43 22.29 19.42
CA GLY A 493 11.43 21.01 20.12
C GLY A 493 10.20 20.76 21.01
N ALA A 494 9.22 21.67 21.07
CA ALA A 494 8.00 21.48 21.86
C ALA A 494 7.20 20.23 21.40
N SER A 495 7.28 19.93 20.09
CA SER A 495 6.69 18.74 19.48
C SER A 495 7.54 17.47 19.64
N SER A 496 8.78 17.61 20.13
CA SER A 496 9.78 16.52 20.17
C SER A 496 9.35 15.32 21.02
N PRO A 497 8.74 15.47 22.22
CA PRO A 497 8.30 14.30 22.99
C PRO A 497 7.18 13.51 22.31
N PHE A 498 6.24 14.22 21.67
CA PHE A 498 5.14 13.58 20.93
C PHE A 498 5.66 12.79 19.72
N ILE A 499 6.50 13.44 18.89
CA ILE A 499 7.12 12.78 17.73
C ILE A 499 8.04 11.64 18.17
N ALA A 500 8.84 11.80 19.23
CA ALA A 500 9.71 10.72 19.72
C ALA A 500 8.93 9.50 20.22
N LYS A 501 7.78 9.71 20.86
CA LYS A 501 6.94 8.62 21.39
C LYS A 501 6.17 7.88 20.29
N TYR A 502 5.51 8.63 19.40
CA TYR A 502 4.52 8.07 18.47
C TYR A 502 5.03 7.96 17.04
N TYR A 503 5.99 8.79 16.65
CA TYR A 503 6.58 8.80 15.32
C TYR A 503 8.11 8.64 15.38
N PRO A 504 8.64 7.62 16.08
CA PRO A 504 10.04 7.54 16.46
C PRO A 504 10.97 7.56 15.25
N SER A 505 10.53 7.02 14.11
CA SER A 505 11.25 7.01 12.82
C SER A 505 11.45 8.41 12.20
N LEU A 506 10.62 9.40 12.58
CA LEU A 506 10.68 10.79 12.14
C LEU A 506 11.28 11.73 13.21
N SER A 507 11.54 11.21 14.41
CA SER A 507 12.08 11.96 15.54
C SER A 507 13.48 12.54 15.31
N LYS A 508 13.92 13.49 16.14
CA LYS A 508 15.29 14.03 16.10
C LYS A 508 16.35 13.00 16.49
N SER A 509 15.98 12.01 17.32
CA SER A 509 16.86 10.92 17.79
C SER A 509 16.91 9.69 16.87
N ALA A 510 16.09 9.66 15.81
CA ALA A 510 16.12 8.58 14.82
C ALA A 510 17.50 8.48 14.16
N ASN A 511 17.91 7.26 13.80
CA ASN A 511 19.07 7.07 12.94
C ASN A 511 18.92 7.92 11.66
N VAL A 512 19.96 8.68 11.30
CA VAL A 512 19.91 9.66 10.20
C VAL A 512 19.41 9.04 8.90
N GLN A 513 19.88 7.83 8.56
CA GLN A 513 19.48 7.15 7.33
C GLN A 513 18.02 6.69 7.40
N SER A 514 17.60 6.10 8.52
CA SER A 514 16.21 5.70 8.74
C SER A 514 15.26 6.91 8.67
N LYS A 515 15.66 8.05 9.25
CA LYS A 515 14.88 9.28 9.21
C LYS A 515 14.73 9.81 7.79
N LYS A 516 15.82 9.87 7.03
CA LYS A 516 15.80 10.30 5.62
C LYS A 516 14.90 9.41 4.78
N ALA A 517 15.01 8.09 4.93
CA ALA A 517 14.17 7.13 4.23
C ALA A 517 12.68 7.28 4.61
N THR A 518 12.38 7.46 5.90
CA THR A 518 11.00 7.66 6.37
C THR A 518 10.41 8.98 5.89
N LYS A 519 11.19 10.08 5.94
CA LYS A 519 10.77 11.36 5.33
C LYS A 519 10.51 11.20 3.83
N PHE A 520 11.35 10.44 3.14
CA PHE A 520 11.18 10.17 1.71
C PHE A 520 9.91 9.34 1.40
N MET A 521 9.46 8.48 2.31
CA MET A 521 8.14 7.85 2.20
C MET A 521 7.00 8.84 2.43
N PHE A 522 7.17 9.76 3.38
CA PHE A 522 6.10 10.64 3.85
C PHE A 522 5.83 11.81 2.92
N LEU A 523 6.83 12.65 2.67
CA LEU A 523 6.67 13.93 1.98
C LEU A 523 5.98 13.83 0.62
N PRO A 524 6.23 12.80 -0.23
CA PRO A 524 5.55 12.70 -1.52
C PRO A 524 4.03 12.55 -1.44
N SER A 525 3.51 12.04 -0.31
CA SER A 525 2.07 11.92 -0.10
C SER A 525 1.37 13.27 0.11
N LEU A 526 2.12 14.34 0.42
CA LEU A 526 1.59 15.67 0.68
C LEU A 526 1.55 16.56 -0.58
N VAL A 527 2.36 16.24 -1.59
CA VAL A 527 2.62 17.13 -2.72
C VAL A 527 1.56 16.98 -3.81
N GLY A 528 1.00 18.07 -4.31
CA GLY A 528 0.11 18.09 -5.48
C GLY A 528 -1.20 17.35 -5.27
N VAL A 529 -1.62 17.11 -4.03
CA VAL A 529 -2.92 16.50 -3.74
C VAL A 529 -3.97 17.60 -3.84
N VAL A 530 -4.83 17.52 -4.86
CA VAL A 530 -5.95 18.44 -5.05
C VAL A 530 -7.00 18.16 -3.99
N LYS A 531 -7.48 19.22 -3.33
CA LYS A 531 -8.68 19.17 -2.49
C LYS A 531 -9.84 19.39 -3.44
N GLU A 532 -10.57 18.32 -3.78
CA GLU A 532 -11.81 18.42 -4.56
C GLU A 532 -12.95 18.99 -3.71
#